data_AF-A0A2I0KEJ9-F1
#
_entry.id   AF-A0A2I0KEJ9-F1
#
_cell.length_a   1.000
_cell.length_b   1.000
_cell.length_c   1.000
_cell.angle_alpha   90.00
_cell.angle_beta   90.00
_cell.angle_gamma   90.00
#
_symmetry.space_group_name_H-M   'P 1'
#
loop_
_entity.id
_entity.type
_entity.pdbx_description
1 polymer ?
#
loop_
_entity_poly.entity_id
_entity_poly.type
_entity_poly.pdbx_seq_one_letter_code
_entity_poly.pdbx_strand_id
1 'polypeptide(L)'
;MGKKTKKPGKGKEKTERKTAKAEEKRARRDNKKLSPEDDIDAILLSIQKEEAKKKEVHIEDNVPAPSPRSNCTTFVYGDLYRYDVEKKEWKLISSPNSPPPRSAHQAIAWKNYLYIFGGEFTSPNQERFHHYKK
;
A
#
# COMPACT_ATOMS: atom_id res chain seq x y z
N MET A 1 11.43 12.70 84.75
CA MET A 1 11.79 11.64 83.77
C MET A 1 10.96 11.84 82.50
N GLY A 2 11.48 12.53 81.48
CA GLY A 2 10.73 12.94 80.30
C GLY A 2 10.66 11.87 79.20
N LYS A 3 9.45 11.49 78.78
CA LYS A 3 9.23 10.59 77.62
C LYS A 3 9.37 11.38 76.32
N LYS A 4 10.44 11.13 75.55
CA LYS A 4 10.59 11.64 74.18
C LYS A 4 9.73 10.81 73.22
N THR A 5 8.71 11.43 72.63
CA THR A 5 7.92 10.84 71.54
C THR A 5 8.69 10.93 70.23
N LYS A 6 9.16 9.79 69.69
CA LYS A 6 9.71 9.72 68.32
C LYS A 6 8.54 9.77 67.33
N LYS A 7 8.44 10.84 66.53
CA LYS A 7 7.47 10.95 65.43
C LYS A 7 7.77 9.90 64.35
N PRO A 8 6.88 8.91 64.10
CA PRO A 8 7.05 7.96 63.02
C PRO A 8 6.52 8.61 61.73
N GLY A 9 7.35 8.81 60.72
CA GLY A 9 6.83 9.37 59.46
C GLY A 9 7.87 9.65 58.39
N LYS A 10 9.09 10.02 58.77
CA LYS A 10 10.10 10.49 57.81
C LYS A 10 10.64 9.41 56.85
N GLY A 11 10.48 8.13 57.19
CA GLY A 11 10.94 7.01 56.37
C GLY A 11 9.97 6.65 55.24
N LYS A 12 8.68 6.48 55.58
CA LYS A 12 7.63 6.09 54.62
C LYS A 12 7.48 7.10 53.48
N GLU A 13 7.41 8.38 53.83
CA GLU A 13 7.29 9.48 52.87
C GLU A 13 8.48 9.52 51.88
N LYS A 14 9.68 9.20 52.35
CA LYS A 14 10.89 9.16 51.52
C LYS A 14 10.91 7.95 50.59
N THR A 15 10.28 6.83 50.98
CA THR A 15 10.14 5.62 50.16
C THR A 15 9.11 5.85 49.06
N GLU A 16 7.92 6.34 49.39
CA GLU A 16 6.84 6.63 48.44
C GLU A 16 7.28 7.63 47.36
N ARG A 17 8.02 8.68 47.76
CA ARG A 17 8.56 9.66 46.81
C ARG A 17 9.62 9.08 45.88
N LYS A 18 10.33 8.01 46.28
CA LYS A 18 11.26 7.29 45.41
C LYS A 18 10.50 6.37 44.44
N THR A 19 9.44 5.70 44.90
CA THR A 19 8.60 4.84 44.05
C THR A 19 7.91 5.66 42.97
N ALA A 20 7.29 6.78 43.33
CA ALA A 20 6.64 7.68 42.38
C ALA A 20 7.61 8.23 41.32
N LYS A 21 8.85 8.58 41.72
CA LYS A 21 9.87 9.09 40.78
C LYS A 21 10.43 8.01 39.85
N ALA A 22 10.41 6.74 40.28
CA ALA A 22 10.79 5.60 39.45
C ALA A 22 9.67 5.24 38.45
N GLU A 23 8.41 5.28 38.91
CA GLU A 23 7.22 5.12 38.07
C GLU A 23 7.11 6.22 37.01
N GLU A 24 7.34 7.49 37.39
CA GLU A 24 7.36 8.62 36.46
C GLU A 24 8.49 8.47 35.42
N LYS A 25 9.68 8.02 35.82
CA LYS A 25 10.79 7.72 34.88
C LYS A 25 10.47 6.55 33.95
N ARG A 26 9.76 5.52 34.45
CA ARG A 26 9.33 4.36 33.67
C ARG A 26 8.24 4.77 32.68
N ALA A 27 7.22 5.48 33.13
CA ALA A 27 6.19 6.07 32.28
C ALA A 27 6.77 7.04 31.25
N ARG A 28 7.83 7.81 31.58
CA ARG A 28 8.54 8.67 30.61
C ARG A 28 9.40 7.86 29.62
N ARG A 29 9.86 6.66 29.96
CA ARG A 29 10.50 5.72 29.02
C ARG A 29 9.47 5.05 28.11
N ASP A 30 8.32 4.65 28.68
CA ASP A 30 7.23 4.00 27.95
C ASP A 30 6.50 5.00 27.04
N ASN A 31 6.38 6.26 27.48
CA ASN A 31 5.82 7.38 26.71
C ASN A 31 6.90 8.18 25.96
N LYS A 32 8.17 7.78 26.04
CA LYS A 32 9.16 8.13 25.01
C LYS A 32 8.75 7.29 23.81
N LYS A 33 7.68 7.73 23.15
CA LYS A 33 7.21 7.26 21.86
C LYS A 33 8.48 7.06 21.04
N LEU A 34 8.76 5.80 20.76
CA LEU A 34 9.64 5.41 19.68
C LEU A 34 9.28 6.31 18.49
N SER A 35 10.28 6.83 17.79
CA SER A 35 10.06 7.61 16.57
C SER A 35 8.97 6.91 15.74
N PRO A 36 8.13 7.61 14.96
CA PRO A 36 7.25 6.93 14.00
C PRO A 36 7.98 5.92 13.09
N GLU A 37 9.32 6.05 12.99
CA GLU A 37 10.24 5.13 12.29
C GLU A 37 10.73 3.93 13.12
N ASP A 38 10.51 3.92 14.43
CA ASP A 38 10.89 2.84 15.36
C ASP A 38 9.65 2.08 15.92
N ASP A 39 8.43 2.54 15.59
CA ASP A 39 7.17 1.89 15.96
C ASP A 39 6.78 0.84 14.91
N ILE A 40 7.10 -0.41 15.20
CA ILE A 40 6.90 -1.56 14.30
C ILE A 40 5.43 -1.67 13.86
N ASP A 41 4.46 -1.42 14.75
CA ASP A 41 3.05 -1.55 14.43
C ASP A 41 2.60 -0.45 13.46
N ALA A 42 3.12 0.77 13.62
CA ALA A 42 2.88 1.86 12.68
C ALA A 42 3.48 1.58 11.29
N ILE A 43 4.66 0.97 11.22
CA ILE A 43 5.30 0.56 9.97
C ILE A 43 4.51 -0.55 9.28
N LEU A 44 4.05 -1.57 10.01
CA LEU A 44 3.22 -2.63 9.42
C LEU A 44 1.91 -2.06 8.86
N LEU A 45 1.29 -1.13 9.57
CA LEU A 45 0.06 -0.47 9.13
C LEU A 45 0.29 0.37 7.87
N SER A 46 1.42 1.09 7.78
CA SER A 46 1.74 1.89 6.59
C SER A 46 2.00 1.01 5.36
N ILE A 47 2.77 -0.08 5.52
CA ILE A 47 3.01 -1.06 4.44
C ILE A 47 1.69 -1.68 3.97
N GLN A 48 0.82 -2.09 4.89
CA GLN A 48 -0.50 -2.65 4.53
C GLN A 48 -1.35 -1.64 3.76
N LYS A 49 -1.34 -0.37 4.19
CA LYS A 49 -2.08 0.70 3.50
C LYS A 49 -1.52 0.96 2.10
N GLU A 50 -0.21 0.95 1.94
CA GLU A 50 0.43 1.08 0.62
C GLU A 50 0.16 -0.12 -0.28
N GLU A 51 0.20 -1.34 0.26
CA GLU A 51 -0.13 -2.55 -0.49
C GLU A 51 -1.60 -2.57 -0.92
N ALA A 52 -2.53 -2.18 -0.04
CA ALA A 52 -3.94 -2.07 -0.37
C ALA A 52 -4.16 -1.07 -1.51
N LYS A 53 -3.49 0.09 -1.45
CA LYS A 53 -3.53 1.10 -2.52
C LYS A 53 -2.92 0.58 -3.82
N LYS A 54 -1.83 -0.19 -3.77
CA LYS A 54 -1.21 -0.79 -4.96
C LYS A 54 -2.04 -1.92 -5.58
N LYS A 55 -2.91 -2.56 -4.80
CA LYS A 55 -3.81 -3.65 -5.25
C LYS A 55 -5.22 -3.14 -5.57
N GLU A 56 -5.46 -1.84 -5.45
CA GLU A 56 -6.74 -1.21 -5.78
C GLU A 56 -7.03 -1.37 -7.28
N VAL A 57 -8.21 -1.91 -7.60
CA VAL A 57 -8.67 -2.07 -8.99
C VAL A 57 -9.91 -1.21 -9.16
N HIS A 58 -9.86 -0.29 -10.11
CA HIS A 58 -10.97 0.55 -10.51
C HIS A 58 -11.68 -0.11 -11.71
N ILE A 59 -13.01 -0.23 -11.61
CA ILE A 59 -13.85 -0.80 -12.66
C ILE A 59 -14.90 0.24 -13.02
N GLU A 60 -14.91 0.67 -14.28
CA GLU A 60 -15.96 1.49 -14.84
C GLU A 60 -16.91 0.57 -15.63
N ASP A 61 -18.17 0.51 -15.19
CA ASP A 61 -19.20 -0.32 -15.80
C ASP A 61 -19.92 0.42 -16.94
N ASN A 62 -20.49 -0.35 -17.89
CA ASN A 62 -21.28 0.16 -19.02
C ASN A 62 -20.53 1.23 -19.85
N VAL A 63 -19.23 1.03 -20.07
CA VAL A 63 -18.47 1.91 -20.97
C VAL A 63 -18.83 1.60 -22.43
N PRO A 64 -18.69 2.57 -23.36
CA PRO A 64 -18.80 2.28 -24.78
C PRO A 64 -17.77 1.23 -25.23
N ALA A 65 -18.07 0.54 -26.32
CA ALA A 65 -17.11 -0.38 -26.93
C ALA A 65 -15.79 0.36 -27.26
N PRO A 66 -14.62 -0.28 -27.06
CA PRO A 66 -13.35 0.33 -27.41
C PRO A 66 -13.34 0.71 -28.89
N SER A 67 -12.77 1.86 -29.22
CA SER A 67 -12.73 2.35 -30.59
C SER A 67 -11.97 1.37 -31.50
N PRO A 68 -12.31 1.31 -32.80
CA PRO A 68 -11.56 0.50 -33.75
C PRO A 68 -10.07 0.86 -33.71
N ARG A 69 -9.24 -0.12 -33.34
CA ARG A 69 -7.77 0.04 -33.22
C ARG A 69 -7.07 -0.18 -34.57
N SER A 70 -7.71 0.25 -35.64
CA SER A 70 -7.24 0.08 -37.03
C SER A 70 -7.02 1.46 -37.64
N ASN A 71 -5.88 2.05 -37.35
CA ASN A 71 -5.36 3.21 -38.07
C ASN A 71 -4.04 2.83 -38.76
N CYS A 72 -3.71 3.50 -39.86
CA CYS A 72 -2.41 3.34 -40.56
C CYS A 72 -1.23 3.96 -39.77
N THR A 73 -1.37 4.09 -38.45
CA THR A 73 -0.34 4.61 -37.54
C THR A 73 -0.18 3.65 -36.37
N THR A 74 1.06 3.45 -35.91
CA THR A 74 1.30 2.52 -34.80
C THR A 74 0.98 3.21 -33.48
N PHE A 75 -0.06 2.77 -32.80
CA PHE A 75 -0.38 3.20 -31.43
C PHE A 75 -0.40 1.98 -30.50
N VAL A 76 0.35 2.05 -29.40
CA VAL A 76 0.39 1.00 -28.37
C VAL A 76 -0.48 1.41 -27.20
N TYR A 77 -1.52 0.63 -26.94
CA TYR A 77 -2.48 0.90 -25.87
C TYR A 77 -2.09 0.18 -24.57
N GLY A 78 -2.57 0.69 -23.44
CA GLY A 78 -2.41 0.10 -22.10
C GLY A 78 -3.73 -0.02 -21.34
N ASP A 79 -4.84 0.07 -22.06
CA ASP A 79 -6.19 -0.06 -21.51
C ASP A 79 -6.58 -1.55 -21.44
N LEU A 80 -7.35 -1.92 -20.40
CA LEU A 80 -7.88 -3.27 -20.24
C LEU A 80 -9.40 -3.22 -20.23
N TYR A 81 -10.02 -3.84 -21.23
CA TYR A 81 -11.46 -3.96 -21.33
C TYR A 81 -11.91 -5.39 -21.03
N ARG A 82 -13.02 -5.52 -20.30
CA ARG A 82 -13.71 -6.80 -20.10
C ARG A 82 -15.11 -6.71 -20.70
N TYR A 83 -15.43 -7.66 -21.57
CA TYR A 83 -16.78 -7.80 -22.11
C TYR A 83 -17.59 -8.78 -21.26
N ASP A 84 -18.78 -8.36 -20.86
CA ASP A 84 -19.78 -9.21 -20.22
C ASP A 84 -20.73 -9.76 -21.30
N VAL A 85 -20.66 -11.07 -21.55
CA VAL A 85 -21.42 -11.71 -22.65
C VAL A 85 -22.92 -11.77 -22.35
N GLU A 86 -23.30 -11.91 -21.07
CA GLU A 86 -24.70 -12.00 -20.67
C GLU A 86 -25.40 -10.65 -20.78
N LYS A 87 -24.74 -9.61 -20.27
CA LYS A 87 -25.26 -8.23 -20.28
C LYS A 87 -25.01 -7.50 -21.59
N LYS A 88 -24.08 -8.00 -22.40
CA LYS A 88 -23.56 -7.35 -23.62
C LYS A 88 -22.96 -5.97 -23.34
N GLU A 89 -22.31 -5.82 -22.19
CA GLU A 89 -21.74 -4.57 -21.72
C GLU A 89 -20.21 -4.64 -21.67
N TRP A 90 -19.57 -3.51 -21.94
CA TRP A 90 -18.13 -3.36 -21.73
C TRP A 90 -17.86 -2.75 -20.35
N LYS A 91 -16.74 -3.17 -19.76
CA LYS A 91 -16.18 -2.61 -18.54
C LYS A 91 -14.74 -2.21 -18.79
N LEU A 92 -14.35 -1.02 -18.36
CA LEU A 92 -12.95 -0.59 -18.35
C LEU A 92 -12.35 -0.92 -16.99
N ILE A 93 -11.21 -1.61 -16.99
CA ILE A 93 -10.49 -2.01 -15.79
C ILE A 93 -9.18 -1.24 -15.75
N SER A 94 -8.93 -0.53 -14.65
CA SER A 94 -7.67 0.15 -14.41
C SER A 94 -7.15 -0.12 -12.99
N SER A 95 -5.84 -0.02 -12.81
CA SER A 95 -5.17 -0.21 -11.53
C SER A 95 -3.90 0.63 -11.52
N PRO A 96 -3.49 1.19 -10.36
CA PRO A 96 -2.20 1.85 -10.23
C PRO A 96 -1.01 0.95 -10.58
N ASN A 97 -1.18 -0.38 -10.51
CA ASN A 97 -0.14 -1.37 -10.80
C ASN A 97 -0.25 -1.99 -12.21
N SER A 98 -1.14 -1.49 -13.08
CA SER A 98 -1.29 -2.00 -14.43
C SER A 98 0.03 -1.92 -15.21
N PRO A 99 0.36 -2.93 -16.04
CA PRO A 99 1.56 -2.88 -16.84
C PRO A 99 1.50 -1.69 -17.81
N PRO A 100 2.64 -1.04 -18.11
CA PRO A 100 2.69 0.01 -19.13
C PRO A 100 2.27 -0.53 -20.50
N PRO A 101 1.84 0.36 -21.43
CA PRO A 101 1.38 0.01 -22.76
C PRO A 101 2.33 -0.96 -23.46
N ARG A 102 1.75 -2.03 -24.03
CA ARG A 102 2.53 -3.08 -24.72
C ARG A 102 1.73 -3.86 -25.74
N SER A 103 2.38 -4.29 -26.81
CA SER A 103 1.91 -5.26 -27.79
C SER A 103 2.69 -6.58 -27.67
N ALA A 104 2.27 -7.60 -28.43
CA ALA A 104 2.97 -8.89 -28.55
C ALA A 104 3.31 -9.60 -27.21
N HIS A 105 2.51 -9.36 -26.17
CA HIS A 105 2.70 -9.98 -24.85
C HIS A 105 2.04 -11.36 -24.78
N GLN A 106 2.48 -12.18 -23.83
CA GLN A 106 1.81 -13.44 -23.49
C GLN A 106 0.87 -13.19 -22.32
N ALA A 107 -0.35 -13.72 -22.38
CA ALA A 107 -1.35 -13.55 -21.32
C ALA A 107 -1.91 -14.91 -20.87
N ILE A 108 -2.09 -15.08 -19.56
CA ILE A 108 -2.69 -16.28 -18.96
C ILE A 108 -3.77 -15.84 -17.99
N ALA A 109 -5.00 -16.33 -18.19
CA ALA A 109 -6.09 -16.17 -17.25
C ALA A 109 -6.11 -17.34 -16.26
N TRP A 110 -6.13 -17.07 -14.97
CA TRP A 110 -6.28 -18.08 -13.92
C TRP A 110 -7.12 -17.54 -12.78
N LYS A 111 -8.25 -18.22 -12.49
CA LYS A 111 -9.28 -17.73 -11.56
C LYS A 111 -9.65 -16.27 -11.88
N ASN A 112 -9.45 -15.37 -10.92
CA ASN A 112 -9.78 -13.95 -11.03
C ASN A 112 -8.57 -13.09 -11.43
N TYR A 113 -7.48 -13.73 -11.88
CA TYR A 113 -6.22 -13.07 -12.21
C TYR A 113 -5.92 -13.19 -13.70
N LEU A 114 -5.41 -12.10 -14.27
CA LEU A 114 -4.82 -12.07 -15.59
C LEU A 114 -3.32 -11.78 -15.43
N TYR A 115 -2.49 -12.73 -15.83
CA TYR A 115 -1.04 -12.60 -15.81
C TYR A 115 -0.55 -12.21 -17.19
N ILE A 116 0.30 -11.18 -17.27
CA ILE A 116 0.87 -10.68 -18.52
C ILE A 116 2.39 -10.79 -18.43
N PHE A 117 3.01 -11.43 -19.43
CA PHE A 117 4.45 -11.65 -19.51
C PHE A 117 5.04 -11.08 -20.80
N GLY A 118 6.15 -10.37 -20.65
CA GLY A 118 6.89 -9.77 -21.75
C GLY A 118 6.07 -8.77 -22.59
N GLY A 119 6.30 -8.79 -23.89
CA GLY A 119 5.74 -7.86 -24.87
C GLY A 119 6.74 -6.79 -25.30
N GLU A 120 6.26 -5.86 -26.12
CA GLU A 120 7.05 -4.76 -26.66
C GLU A 120 6.29 -3.44 -26.57
N PHE A 121 7.01 -2.34 -26.47
CA PHE A 121 6.48 -1.00 -26.63
C PHE A 121 7.23 -0.31 -27.77
N THR A 122 6.49 0.30 -28.67
CA THR A 122 7.02 1.08 -29.79
C THR A 122 6.46 2.49 -29.69
N SER A 123 7.33 3.50 -29.82
CA SER A 123 6.88 4.88 -29.84
C SER A 123 6.00 5.15 -31.08
N PRO A 124 5.07 6.12 -31.05
CA PRO A 124 4.19 6.41 -32.18
C PRO A 124 4.92 6.74 -33.48
N ASN A 125 6.12 7.33 -33.39
CA ASN A 125 7.00 7.63 -34.52
C ASN A 125 7.93 6.47 -34.91
N GLN A 126 7.80 5.30 -34.27
CA GLN A 126 8.58 4.09 -34.49
C GLN A 126 10.11 4.24 -34.31
N GLU A 127 10.58 5.24 -33.57
CA GLU A 127 12.01 5.45 -33.32
C GLU A 127 12.54 4.70 -32.10
N ARG A 128 11.67 4.43 -31.12
CA ARG A 128 12.05 3.77 -29.86
C ARG A 128 11.29 2.49 -29.67
N PHE A 129 12.04 1.44 -29.37
CA PHE A 129 11.53 0.11 -29.08
C PHE A 129 11.99 -0.31 -27.68
N HIS A 130 11.07 -0.78 -26.85
CA HIS A 130 11.36 -1.35 -25.54
C HIS A 130 10.79 -2.76 -25.47
N HIS A 131 11.66 -3.75 -25.27
CA HIS A 131 11.26 -5.13 -25.13
C HIS A 131 11.16 -5.47 -23.64
N TYR A 132 9.94 -5.77 -23.18
CA TYR A 132 9.73 -6.28 -21.84
C TYR A 132 10.20 -7.73 -21.78
N LYS A 133 11.21 -8.01 -20.95
CA LYS A 133 11.77 -9.35 -20.78
C LYS A 133 10.82 -10.27 -20.01
N LYS A 134 11.01 -11.57 -20.17
CA LYS A 134 10.40 -12.62 -19.36
C LYS A 134 11.07 -12.72 -18.00
#